data_AF-A0A931UC15-F1
#
_entry.id   AF-A0A931UC15-F1
#
_cell.length_a   1.000
_cell.length_b   1.000
_cell.length_c   1.000
_cell.angle_alpha   90.00
_cell.angle_beta   90.00
_cell.angle_gamma   90.00
#
_symmetry.space_group_name_H-M   'P 1'
#
loop_
_entity.id
_entity.type
_entity.pdbx_description
1 polymer ?
#
loop_
_entity_poly.entity_id
_entity_poly.type
_entity_poly.pdbx_seq_one_letter_code
_entity_poly.pdbx_strand_id
1 'polypeptide(L)'
;MSTVRQAVLRLPFSFGARRWRASPFLVSLALAPMAVILLLVAAMFWISLQKGVFGTASAVYTLENYREVLSDPFLLHALRNTAIFTLSTVFFALVLGLPIAWLTERTTIPGKTLIYALMTLGLLIPGTSAS
;
A
#
# COMPACT_ATOMS: atom_id res chain seq x y z
N MET A 1 -53.15 -6.64 -3.74
CA MET A 1 -51.81 -6.72 -4.37
C MET A 1 -51.08 -5.35 -4.36
N SER A 2 -51.04 -4.63 -3.23
CA SER A 2 -50.42 -3.29 -3.14
C SER A 2 -49.37 -3.13 -2.04
N THR A 3 -49.24 -4.11 -1.13
CA THR A 3 -48.42 -3.98 0.09
C THR A 3 -46.96 -4.44 -0.09
N VAL A 4 -46.67 -5.29 -1.08
CA VAL A 4 -45.35 -5.94 -1.22
C VAL A 4 -44.27 -5.01 -1.80
N ARG A 5 -44.65 -3.92 -2.49
CA ARG A 5 -43.68 -3.00 -3.12
C ARG A 5 -42.95 -2.06 -2.14
N GLN A 6 -43.39 -1.95 -0.88
CA GLN A 6 -42.82 -0.98 0.06
C GLN A 6 -41.65 -1.53 0.91
N ALA A 7 -41.38 -2.84 0.89
CA ALA A 7 -40.32 -3.43 1.71
C ALA A 7 -38.91 -3.30 1.10
N VAL A 8 -38.80 -2.99 -0.20
CA VAL A 8 -37.51 -2.98 -0.93
C VAL A 8 -36.76 -1.64 -0.79
N LEU A 9 -37.40 -0.58 -0.30
CA LEU A 9 -36.87 0.79 -0.29
C LEU A 9 -36.44 1.32 1.08
N ARG A 10 -36.16 0.43 2.04
CA ARG A 10 -35.51 0.81 3.31
C ARG A 10 -34.06 0.35 3.31
N LEU A 11 -33.23 1.00 2.48
CA LEU A 11 -31.78 0.88 2.60
C LEU A 11 -31.37 1.45 3.97
N PRO A 12 -30.82 0.66 4.91
CA PRO A 12 -30.32 1.16 6.19
C PRO A 12 -28.92 1.77 6.04
N PHE A 13 -28.64 2.41 4.91
CA PHE A 13 -27.43 3.21 4.71
C PHE A 13 -27.80 4.68 4.91
N SER A 14 -28.22 5.01 6.13
CA SER A 14 -28.05 6.37 6.59
C SER A 14 -26.55 6.62 6.68
N PHE A 15 -25.97 7.14 5.59
CA PHE A 15 -24.82 8.04 5.70
C PHE A 15 -25.30 9.27 6.47
N GLY A 16 -25.57 9.07 7.76
CA GLY A 16 -25.76 10.14 8.68
C GLY A 16 -24.51 10.98 8.52
N ALA A 17 -24.68 12.23 8.11
CA ALA A 17 -23.69 13.27 8.21
C ALA A 17 -23.37 13.46 9.70
N ARG A 18 -22.69 12.47 10.30
CA ARG A 18 -22.03 12.58 11.58
C ARG A 18 -21.01 13.66 11.32
N ARG A 19 -21.37 14.91 11.68
CA ARG A 19 -20.46 16.05 11.64
C ARG A 19 -19.17 15.55 12.25
N TRP A 20 -18.16 15.38 11.40
CA TRP A 20 -16.81 15.02 11.80
C TRP A 20 -16.27 16.21 12.58
N ARG A 21 -16.74 16.38 13.82
CA ARG A 21 -16.05 17.18 14.85
C ARG A 21 -14.85 16.35 15.26
N ALA A 22 -13.96 16.09 14.31
CA ALA A 22 -12.62 15.66 14.64
C ALA A 22 -12.06 16.79 15.50
N SER A 23 -11.63 16.48 16.72
CA SER A 23 -11.03 17.50 17.57
C SER A 23 -9.82 18.06 16.81
N PRO A 24 -9.58 19.38 16.87
CA PRO A 24 -8.43 19.98 16.18
C PRO A 24 -7.11 19.30 16.59
N PHE A 25 -7.06 18.72 17.79
CA PHE A 25 -5.95 17.90 18.29
C PHE A 25 -5.77 16.57 17.55
N LEU A 26 -6.85 15.82 17.26
CA LEU A 26 -6.75 14.56 16.51
C LEU A 26 -6.38 14.83 15.04
N VAL A 27 -6.87 15.94 14.48
CA VAL A 27 -6.52 16.37 13.12
C VAL A 27 -5.05 16.79 13.05
N SER A 28 -4.56 17.59 14.00
CA SER A 28 -3.14 17.98 14.01
C SER A 28 -2.20 16.80 14.27
N LEU A 29 -2.58 15.87 15.14
CA LEU A 29 -1.82 14.66 15.42
C LEU A 29 -1.72 13.73 14.20
N ALA A 30 -2.74 13.68 13.35
CA ALA A 30 -2.71 12.93 12.10
C ALA A 30 -1.97 13.68 10.97
N LEU A 31 -2.12 15.01 10.90
CA LEU A 31 -1.50 15.83 9.85
C LEU A 31 -0.01 16.03 10.04
N ALA A 32 0.48 16.11 11.29
CA ALA A 32 1.89 16.32 11.56
C ALA A 32 2.81 15.23 10.95
N PRO A 33 2.62 13.92 11.20
CA PRO A 33 3.45 12.89 10.57
C PRO A 33 3.25 12.83 9.05
N MET A 34 2.03 13.09 8.56
CA MET A 34 1.76 13.15 7.12
C MET A 34 2.56 14.27 6.46
N ALA A 35 2.60 15.46 7.07
CA ALA A 35 3.37 16.60 6.58
C ALA A 35 4.88 16.33 6.58
N VAL A 36 5.39 15.64 7.62
CA VAL A 36 6.80 15.24 7.68
C VAL A 36 7.14 14.26 6.55
N ILE A 37 6.32 13.24 6.32
CA ILE A 37 6.52 12.29 5.22
C ILE A 37 6.51 13.02 3.87
N LEU A 38 5.54 13.91 3.66
CA LEU A 38 5.44 14.70 2.43
C LEU A 38 6.66 15.60 2.23
N LEU A 39 7.17 16.23 3.29
CA LEU A 39 8.40 17.03 3.25
C LEU A 39 9.61 16.18 2.86
N LEU A 40 9.76 14.98 3.43
CA LEU A 40 10.85 14.07 3.10
C LEU A 40 10.78 13.61 1.63
N VAL A 41 9.58 13.27 1.14
CA VAL A 41 9.37 12.89 -0.26
C VAL A 41 9.66 14.06 -1.19
N ALA A 42 9.21 15.28 -0.83
CA ALA A 42 9.49 16.49 -1.61
C ALA A 42 11.00 16.80 -1.65
N ALA A 43 11.70 16.65 -0.52
CA ALA A 43 13.15 16.80 -0.47
C ALA A 43 13.84 15.76 -1.37
N MET A 44 13.47 14.49 -1.27
CA MET A 44 14.01 13.43 -2.14
C MET A 44 13.80 13.73 -3.63
N PHE A 45 12.61 14.21 -3.99
CA PHE A 45 12.30 14.60 -5.36
C PHE A 45 13.15 15.78 -5.84
N TRP A 46 13.28 16.82 -5.00
CA TRP A 46 14.10 17.99 -5.30
C TRP A 46 15.56 17.62 -5.58
N ILE A 47 16.09 16.73 -4.75
CA ILE A 47 17.44 16.21 -4.82
C ILE A 47 17.64 15.34 -6.07
N SER A 48 16.66 14.52 -6.44
CA SER A 48 16.71 13.65 -7.62
C SER A 48 16.90 14.42 -8.93
N LEU A 49 16.53 15.71 -8.96
CA LEU A 49 16.66 16.59 -10.12
C LEU A 49 18.04 17.26 -10.24
N GLN A 50 18.88 17.15 -9.22
CA GLN A 50 20.17 17.82 -9.15
C GLN A 50 21.30 16.84 -9.50
N LYS A 51 22.22 17.24 -10.38
CA LYS A 51 23.46 16.50 -10.66
C LYS A 51 24.59 17.08 -9.79
N GLY A 52 25.26 16.24 -9.00
CA GLY A 52 26.40 16.62 -8.13
C GLY A 52 26.22 16.28 -6.65
N VAL A 53 27.32 16.20 -5.91
CA VAL A 53 27.33 15.92 -4.47
C VAL A 53 26.65 17.07 -3.71
N PHE A 54 25.77 16.72 -2.77
CA PHE A 54 25.11 17.65 -1.85
C PHE A 54 26.10 18.68 -1.28
N GLY A 55 25.82 19.97 -1.45
CA GLY A 55 26.62 21.06 -0.88
C GLY A 55 27.79 21.55 -1.74
N THR A 56 27.94 21.11 -2.99
CA THR A 56 28.95 21.65 -3.92
C THR A 56 28.34 22.58 -4.98
N ALA A 57 29.06 23.65 -5.34
CA ALA A 57 28.63 24.68 -6.29
C ALA A 57 28.43 24.20 -7.74
N SER A 58 28.64 22.90 -8.01
CA SER A 58 28.44 22.24 -9.31
C SER A 58 27.04 21.61 -9.46
N ALA A 59 26.13 21.94 -8.55
CA ALA A 59 24.73 21.58 -8.55
C ALA A 59 23.98 22.16 -9.76
N VAL A 60 23.96 21.43 -10.88
CA VAL A 60 23.15 21.81 -12.05
C VAL A 60 21.89 20.96 -12.05
N TYR A 61 20.73 21.62 -12.08
CA TYR A 61 19.45 20.94 -12.29
C TYR A 61 19.38 20.44 -13.73
N THR A 62 19.42 19.12 -13.94
CA THR A 62 19.39 18.53 -15.29
C THR A 62 18.57 17.23 -15.29
N LEU A 63 17.90 16.97 -16.41
CA LEU A 63 17.24 15.69 -16.68
C LEU A 63 18.23 14.58 -17.08
N GLU A 64 19.52 14.93 -17.21
CA GLU A 64 20.56 13.99 -17.64
C GLU A 64 20.77 12.86 -16.63
N ASN A 65 20.49 13.10 -15.34
CA ASN A 65 20.50 12.06 -14.30
C ASN A 65 19.54 10.91 -14.64
N TYR A 66 18.33 11.23 -15.11
CA TYR A 66 17.37 10.20 -15.51
C TYR A 66 17.82 9.47 -16.77
N ARG A 67 18.46 10.17 -17.73
CA ARG A 67 19.00 9.53 -18.93
C ARG A 67 20.11 8.54 -18.57
N GLU A 68 21.02 8.94 -17.69
CA GLU A 68 22.13 8.12 -17.22
C GLU A 68 21.63 6.88 -16.47
N VAL A 69 20.71 7.07 -15.52
CA VAL A 69 20.04 6.00 -14.74
C VAL A 69 19.26 5.03 -15.64
N LEU A 70 18.51 5.55 -16.62
CA LEU A 70 17.73 4.71 -17.54
C LEU A 70 18.60 4.05 -18.61
N SER A 71 19.83 4.53 -18.82
CA SER A 71 20.80 3.92 -19.73
C SER A 71 21.70 2.90 -19.04
N ASP A 72 21.71 2.85 -17.70
CA ASP A 72 22.49 1.90 -16.92
C ASP A 72 21.88 0.48 -17.06
N PRO A 73 22.60 -0.47 -17.72
CA PRO A 73 22.11 -1.83 -17.88
C PRO A 73 21.84 -2.51 -16.54
N PHE A 74 22.64 -2.22 -15.50
CA PHE A 74 22.46 -2.83 -14.18
C PHE A 74 21.12 -2.44 -13.56
N LEU A 75 20.76 -1.15 -13.61
CA LEU A 75 19.48 -0.67 -13.09
C LEU A 75 18.29 -1.20 -13.89
N LEU A 76 18.40 -1.26 -15.21
CA LEU A 76 17.36 -1.87 -16.06
C LEU A 76 17.16 -3.36 -15.75
N HIS A 77 18.25 -4.10 -15.53
CA HIS A 77 18.18 -5.50 -15.11
C HIS A 77 17.54 -5.65 -13.73
N ALA A 78 17.92 -4.81 -12.75
CA ALA A 78 17.33 -4.82 -11.42
C ALA A 78 15.83 -4.47 -11.43
N LEU A 79 15.42 -3.47 -12.24
CA LEU A 79 14.02 -3.11 -12.44
C LEU A 79 13.23 -4.25 -13.05
N ARG A 80 13.75 -4.90 -14.09
CA ARG A 80 13.10 -6.06 -14.71
C ARG A 80 12.92 -7.21 -13.72
N ASN A 81 13.95 -7.53 -12.95
CA ASN A 81 13.89 -8.59 -11.95
C ASN A 81 12.84 -8.29 -10.87
N THR A 82 12.82 -7.05 -10.37
CA THR A 82 11.85 -6.60 -9.37
C THR A 82 10.42 -6.64 -9.92
N ALA A 83 10.22 -6.21 -11.16
CA ALA A 83 8.93 -6.24 -11.82
C ALA A 83 8.41 -7.67 -11.98
N ILE A 84 9.24 -8.59 -12.51
CA ILE A 84 8.88 -10.01 -12.66
C ILE A 84 8.59 -10.63 -11.30
N PHE A 85 9.44 -10.38 -10.29
CA PHE A 85 9.25 -10.89 -8.94
C PHE A 85 7.94 -10.40 -8.32
N THR A 86 7.66 -9.11 -8.40
CA THR A 86 6.46 -8.50 -7.81
C THR A 86 5.20 -9.01 -8.51
N LEU A 87 5.18 -9.02 -9.85
CA LEU A 87 4.05 -9.51 -10.62
C LEU A 87 3.77 -10.99 -10.34
N SER A 88 4.81 -11.82 -10.30
CA SER A 88 4.66 -13.25 -9.99
C SER A 88 4.13 -13.44 -8.57
N THR A 89 4.69 -12.73 -7.60
CA THR A 89 4.26 -12.80 -6.20
C THR A 89 2.81 -12.39 -6.04
N VAL A 90 2.40 -11.25 -6.62
CA VAL A 90 1.00 -10.78 -6.57
C VAL A 90 0.08 -11.77 -7.26
N PHE A 91 0.46 -12.30 -8.42
CA PHE A 91 -0.33 -13.30 -9.13
C PHE A 91 -0.59 -14.53 -8.27
N PHE A 92 0.46 -15.15 -7.70
CA PHE A 92 0.29 -16.32 -6.84
C PHE A 92 -0.46 -15.99 -5.55
N ALA A 93 -0.21 -14.83 -4.94
CA ALA A 93 -0.94 -14.37 -3.76
C ALA A 93 -2.44 -14.23 -4.03
N LEU A 94 -2.84 -13.72 -5.19
CA LEU A 94 -4.24 -13.61 -5.57
C LEU A 94 -4.85 -14.96 -5.95
N VAL A 95 -4.13 -15.78 -6.73
CA VAL A 95 -4.58 -17.10 -7.15
C VAL A 95 -4.83 -18.02 -5.96
N LEU A 96 -4.02 -17.94 -4.91
CA LEU A 96 -4.20 -18.73 -3.69
C LEU A 96 -5.11 -18.03 -2.67
N GLY A 97 -4.94 -16.73 -2.48
CA GLY A 97 -5.66 -15.96 -1.47
C GLY A 97 -7.14 -15.76 -1.79
N LEU A 98 -7.49 -15.45 -3.05
CA LEU A 98 -8.89 -15.18 -3.43
C LEU A 98 -9.80 -16.40 -3.26
N PRO A 99 -9.43 -17.63 -3.69
CA PRO A 99 -10.27 -18.80 -3.44
C PRO A 99 -10.43 -19.12 -1.96
N ILE A 100 -9.37 -18.99 -1.16
CA ILE A 100 -9.42 -19.23 0.29
C ILE A 100 -10.34 -18.22 0.97
N ALA A 101 -10.22 -16.93 0.62
CA ALA A 101 -11.08 -15.87 1.13
C ALA A 101 -12.55 -16.13 0.76
N TRP A 102 -12.81 -16.44 -0.51
CA TRP A 102 -14.16 -16.71 -1.01
C TRP A 102 -14.79 -17.93 -0.33
N LEU A 103 -14.05 -19.02 -0.18
CA LEU A 103 -14.52 -20.23 0.50
C LEU A 103 -14.78 -19.97 1.99
N THR A 104 -13.93 -19.18 2.65
CA THR A 104 -14.09 -18.84 4.07
C THR A 104 -15.33 -17.97 4.31
N GLU A 105 -15.68 -17.08 3.38
CA GLU A 105 -16.86 -16.23 3.46
C GLU A 105 -18.14 -16.99 3.13
N ARG A 106 -18.12 -17.79 2.05
CA ARG A 106 -19.30 -18.52 1.56
C ARG A 106 -19.58 -19.83 2.31
N THR A 107 -18.61 -20.38 3.02
CA THR A 107 -18.74 -21.66 3.72
C THR A 107 -18.43 -21.52 5.22
N THR A 108 -19.31 -22.06 6.06
CA THR A 108 -19.04 -22.24 7.50
C THR A 108 -18.11 -23.43 7.71
N ILE A 109 -16.86 -23.30 7.26
CA ILE A 109 -15.85 -24.35 7.41
C ILE A 109 -15.46 -24.49 8.90
N PRO A 110 -15.52 -25.69 9.49
CA PRO A 110 -14.91 -25.94 10.80
C PRO A 110 -13.38 -25.94 10.64
N GLY A 111 -12.68 -25.01 11.30
CA GLY A 111 -11.22 -24.88 11.19
C GLY A 111 -10.69 -23.48 10.84
N LYS A 112 -11.56 -22.46 10.74
CA LYS A 112 -11.15 -21.06 10.50
C LYS A 112 -10.04 -20.58 11.43
N THR A 113 -10.08 -20.96 12.71
CA THR A 113 -9.04 -20.60 13.70
C THR A 113 -7.65 -21.12 13.32
N LEU A 114 -7.53 -22.30 12.71
CA LEU A 114 -6.23 -22.84 12.29
C LEU A 114 -5.70 -22.09 11.06
N ILE A 115 -6.56 -21.75 10.10
CA ILE A 115 -6.19 -20.93 8.94
C ILE A 115 -5.69 -19.56 9.42
N TYR A 116 -6.45 -18.91 10.30
CA TYR A 116 -6.03 -17.64 10.88
C TYR A 116 -4.73 -17.78 11.66
N ALA A 117 -4.57 -18.81 12.50
CA ALA A 117 -3.34 -19.05 13.25
C ALA A 117 -2.13 -19.24 12.33
N LEU A 118 -2.25 -19.98 11.23
CA LEU A 118 -1.18 -20.14 10.24
C LEU A 118 -0.81 -18.81 9.57
N MET A 119 -1.80 -17.97 9.26
CA MET A 119 -1.56 -16.62 8.73
C MET A 119 -0.83 -15.72 9.74
N THR A 120 -1.20 -15.77 11.02
CA THR A 120 -0.53 -14.98 12.07
C THR A 120 0.85 -15.52 12.42
N LEU A 121 1.06 -16.84 12.36
CA LEU A 121 2.36 -17.47 12.63
C LEU A 121 3.42 -17.03 11.62
N GLY A 122 3.07 -16.91 10.33
CA GLY A 122 3.97 -16.36 9.32
C GLY A 122 4.39 -14.92 9.60
N LEU A 123 3.53 -14.13 10.24
CA LEU A 123 3.84 -12.76 10.68
C LEU A 123 4.68 -12.73 11.97
N LEU A 124 4.50 -13.71 12.85
CA LEU A 124 5.18 -13.78 14.15
C LEU A 124 6.61 -14.30 14.06
N ILE A 125 6.97 -15.09 13.04
CA ILE A 125 8.36 -15.55 12.87
C ILE A 125 9.17 -14.36 12.35
N PRO A 126 10.07 -13.78 13.16
CA PRO A 126 10.92 -12.71 12.69
C PRO A 126 11.88 -13.31 11.65
N GLY A 127 11.97 -12.71 10.47
CA GLY A 127 12.83 -13.17 9.38
C GLY A 127 14.33 -13.22 9.70
N THR A 128 14.72 -12.82 10.92
CA THR A 128 16.10 -12.85 11.44
C THR A 128 16.51 -14.19 12.05
N SER A 129 15.59 -15.14 12.28
CA SER A 129 15.93 -16.47 12.84
C SER A 129 16.04 -17.59 11.78
N ALA A 130 15.85 -17.26 10.50
CA ALA A 130 15.89 -18.21 9.38
C ALA A 130 17.22 -18.19 8.59
N SER A 131 18.24 -17.47 9.09
CA SER A 131 19.62 -17.47 8.60
C SER A 131 20.53 -18.22 9.56
#